data_AF-A0A940HUC9-F1
#
_entry.id   AF-A0A940HUC9-F1
#
_cell.length_a   1.000
_cell.length_b   1.000
_cell.length_c   1.000
_cell.angle_alpha   90.00
_cell.angle_beta   90.00
_cell.angle_gamma   90.00
#
_symmetry.space_group_name_H-M   'P 1'
#
loop_
_entity.id
_entity.type
_entity.pdbx_description
1 polymer ?
#
loop_
_entity_poly.entity_id
_entity_poly.type
_entity_poly.pdbx_seq_one_letter_code
_entity_poly.pdbx_strand_id
1 'polypeptide(L)'
;MFSFGWSEIALTVIIIVIIVGPKEIPNLLKQIGSFSKSIKKISREFKKSLNDIAEEGDLKDVKDSISEIKNIKKDLDPTQEIKKDLETIKDTAEVFEKEIKDLSSNDQEKK
;
A
#
# COMPACT_ATOMS: atom_id res chain seq x y z
N MET A 1 1.50 17.03 -14.41
CA MET A 1 0.27 17.71 -13.95
C MET A 1 -0.04 17.29 -12.52
N PHE A 2 0.75 17.74 -11.54
CA PHE A 2 0.49 17.64 -10.09
C PHE A 2 1.38 18.68 -9.40
N SER A 3 1.00 19.95 -9.52
CA SER A 3 1.69 21.04 -8.82
C SER A 3 0.98 21.26 -7.50
N PHE A 4 1.21 20.39 -6.52
CA PHE A 4 0.63 20.54 -5.20
C PHE A 4 1.55 21.45 -4.38
N GLY A 5 1.21 22.72 -4.26
CA GLY A 5 1.94 23.70 -3.47
C GLY A 5 1.60 23.61 -1.99
N TRP A 6 2.33 24.38 -1.18
CA TRP A 6 2.04 24.53 0.26
C TRP A 6 0.60 25.00 0.52
N SER A 7 0.02 25.77 -0.41
CA SER A 7 -1.38 26.20 -0.41
C SER A 7 -2.37 25.03 -0.49
N GLU A 8 -2.17 24.11 -1.43
CA GLU A 8 -3.07 22.98 -1.62
C GLU A 8 -2.96 21.94 -0.48
N ILE A 9 -1.75 21.76 0.08
CA ILE A 9 -1.54 20.97 1.30
C ILE A 9 -2.36 21.56 2.46
N ALA A 10 -2.25 22.87 2.68
CA ALA A 10 -2.98 23.54 3.76
C ALA A 10 -4.50 23.42 3.59
N LEU A 11 -5.01 23.58 2.37
CA LEU A 11 -6.44 23.44 2.07
C LEU A 11 -6.95 22.01 2.34
N THR A 12 -6.19 21.00 1.94
CA THR A 12 -6.56 19.60 2.16
C THR A 12 -6.55 19.24 3.64
N VAL A 13 -5.56 19.73 4.41
CA VAL A 13 -5.51 19.54 5.87
C VAL A 13 -6.74 20.16 6.54
N ILE A 14 -7.17 21.35 6.12
CA ILE A 14 -8.40 21.98 6.62
C ILE A 14 -9.63 21.10 6.35
N ILE A 15 -9.76 20.57 5.13
CA ILE A 15 -10.88 19.71 4.75
C ILE A 15 -10.89 18.43 5.60
N ILE A 16 -9.73 17.78 5.78
CA ILE A 16 -9.59 16.59 6.64
C ILE A 16 -10.00 16.91 8.08
N VAL A 17 -9.56 18.05 8.62
CA VAL A 17 -9.90 18.50 9.97
C VAL A 17 -11.40 18.74 10.13
N ILE A 18 -12.10 19.24 9.11
CA ILE A 18 -13.55 19.45 9.18
C ILE A 18 -14.30 18.12 9.14
N ILE A 19 -13.90 17.19 8.26
CA ILE A 19 -14.57 15.91 8.07
C ILE A 19 -14.37 14.99 9.27
N VAL A 20 -13.13 14.86 9.74
CA VAL A 20 -12.75 13.96 10.84
C VAL A 20 -12.87 14.66 12.19
N GLY A 21 -12.78 15.99 12.22
CA GLY A 21 -12.82 16.78 13.44
C GLY A 21 -11.41 17.11 13.99
N PRO A 22 -11.19 18.35 14.48
CA PRO A 22 -9.87 18.79 14.96
C PRO A 22 -9.39 18.05 16.22
N LYS A 23 -10.30 17.45 16.98
CA LYS A 23 -9.98 16.68 18.20
C LYS A 23 -9.61 15.23 17.90
N GLU A 24 -9.99 14.72 16.73
CA GLU A 24 -9.77 13.32 16.38
C GLU A 24 -8.36 13.10 15.83
N ILE A 25 -7.83 13.98 14.98
CA ILE A 25 -6.44 13.92 14.50
C ILE A 25 -5.41 13.79 15.63
N PRO A 26 -5.40 14.64 16.69
CA PRO A 26 -4.44 14.48 17.78
C PRO A 26 -4.64 13.19 18.58
N ASN A 27 -5.86 12.67 18.68
CA ASN A 27 -6.11 11.37 19.30
C ASN A 27 -5.59 10.21 18.43
N LEU A 28 -5.81 10.26 17.12
CA LEU A 28 -5.28 9.30 16.15
C LEU A 28 -3.74 9.30 16.14
N LEU A 29 -3.12 10.48 16.16
CA LEU A 29 -1.66 10.62 16.27
C LEU A 29 -1.12 10.07 17.59
N LYS A 30 -1.83 10.24 18.72
CA LYS A 30 -1.47 9.61 19.99
C LYS A 30 -1.54 8.09 19.92
N GLN A 31 -2.56 7.54 19.27
CA GLN A 31 -2.71 6.09 19.09
C GLN A 31 -1.58 5.53 18.21
N ILE A 32 -1.33 6.12 17.05
CA ILE A 32 -0.22 5.73 16.16
C ILE A 32 1.13 5.92 16.86
N GLY A 33 1.30 7.02 17.59
CA GLY A 33 2.50 7.29 18.37
C GLY A 33 2.73 6.26 19.48
N SER A 34 1.67 5.79 20.13
CA SER A 34 1.76 4.71 21.12
C SER A 34 2.14 3.38 20.48
N PHE A 35 1.61 3.09 19.29
CA PHE A 35 1.99 1.91 18.50
C PHE A 35 3.47 1.95 18.08
N SER A 36 3.97 3.10 17.65
CA SER A 36 5.39 3.30 17.35
C SER A 36 6.31 3.06 18.56
N LYS A 37 5.87 3.44 19.77
CA LYS A 37 6.60 3.11 21.01
C LYS A 37 6.69 1.62 21.25
N SER A 38 5.61 0.87 21.00
CA SER A 38 5.59 -0.59 21.09
C SER A 38 6.56 -1.22 20.08
N ILE A 39 6.55 -0.76 18.83
CA ILE A 39 7.53 -1.18 17.82
C ILE A 39 8.96 -0.91 18.30
N LYS A 40 9.24 0.30 18.82
CA LYS A 40 10.56 0.66 19.34
C LYS A 40 11.00 -0.23 20.51
N LYS A 41 10.06 -0.68 21.35
CA LYS A 41 10.32 -1.62 22.45
C LYS A 41 10.66 -3.01 21.89
N ILE A 42 9.86 -3.52 20.97
CA ILE A 42 10.11 -4.79 20.27
C ILE A 42 11.46 -4.76 19.56
N SER A 43 11.81 -3.67 18.87
CA SER A 43 13.12 -3.53 18.21
C SER A 43 14.28 -3.55 19.18
N ARG A 44 14.11 -3.01 20.41
CA ARG A 44 15.14 -3.06 21.45
C ARG A 44 15.32 -4.47 22.00
N GLU A 45 14.21 -5.18 22.23
CA GLU A 45 14.22 -6.58 22.66
C GLU A 45 14.80 -7.49 21.59
N PHE A 46 14.38 -7.32 20.33
CA PHE A 46 14.94 -8.03 19.18
C PHE A 46 16.44 -7.75 19.06
N LYS A 47 16.88 -6.49 19.11
CA LYS A 47 18.31 -6.15 19.07
C LYS A 47 19.08 -6.82 20.21
N LYS A 48 18.49 -6.89 21.42
CA LYS A 48 19.11 -7.55 22.57
C LYS A 48 19.23 -9.07 22.32
N SER A 49 18.14 -9.74 21.95
CA SER A 49 18.15 -11.16 21.61
C SER A 49 19.09 -11.49 20.46
N LEU A 50 19.16 -10.63 19.43
CA LEU A 50 20.11 -10.78 18.34
C LEU A 50 21.56 -10.64 18.81
N ASN A 51 21.83 -9.76 19.77
CA ASN A 51 23.18 -9.56 20.30
C ASN A 51 23.61 -10.75 21.15
N ASP A 52 22.69 -11.27 21.97
CA ASP A 52 22.90 -12.47 22.79
C ASP A 52 23.17 -13.70 21.88
N ILE A 53 22.43 -13.84 20.77
CA ILE A 53 22.62 -14.92 19.76
C ILE A 53 23.89 -14.69 18.89
N ALA A 54 24.24 -13.44 18.61
CA ALA A 54 25.43 -13.09 17.84
C ALA A 54 26.74 -13.41 18.57
N GLU A 55 26.74 -13.31 19.89
CA GLU A 55 27.87 -13.65 20.73
C GLU A 55 28.05 -15.19 20.86
N GLU A 56 26.97 -15.96 20.66
CA GLU A 56 26.97 -17.44 20.68
C GLU A 56 27.23 -18.11 19.32
N GLY A 57 27.10 -17.38 18.19
CA GLY A 57 27.47 -17.85 16.85
C GLY A 57 26.31 -18.25 15.91
N ASP A 58 25.06 -18.19 16.37
CA ASP A 58 23.86 -18.67 15.64
C ASP A 58 23.10 -17.57 14.88
N LEU A 59 23.81 -16.55 14.36
CA LEU A 59 23.24 -15.52 13.48
C LEU A 59 22.58 -16.09 12.21
N LYS A 60 22.93 -17.32 11.85
CA LYS A 60 22.46 -18.02 10.65
C LYS A 60 20.99 -18.43 10.79
N ASP A 61 20.57 -18.91 11.96
CA ASP A 61 19.21 -19.41 12.18
C ASP A 61 18.17 -18.28 12.20
N VAL A 62 18.54 -17.12 12.71
CA VAL A 62 17.72 -15.90 12.62
C VAL A 62 17.56 -15.47 11.16
N LYS A 63 18.64 -15.50 10.39
CA LYS A 63 18.63 -15.10 8.98
C LYS A 63 17.79 -16.06 8.14
N ASP A 64 17.84 -17.35 8.43
CA ASP A 64 17.06 -18.38 7.74
C ASP A 64 15.57 -18.26 8.09
N SER A 65 15.23 -18.02 9.36
CA SER A 65 13.84 -17.75 9.80
C SER A 65 13.24 -16.50 9.15
N ILE A 66 14.00 -15.41 9.05
CA ILE A 66 13.55 -14.18 8.36
C ILE A 66 13.41 -14.43 6.85
N SER A 67 14.27 -15.25 6.27
CA SER A 67 14.23 -15.60 4.85
C SER A 67 13.01 -16.48 4.52
N GLU A 68 12.66 -17.44 5.36
CA GLU A 68 11.44 -18.25 5.22
C GLU A 68 10.17 -17.39 5.28
N ILE A 69 10.07 -16.47 6.24
CA ILE A 69 8.93 -15.54 6.34
C ILE A 69 8.83 -14.65 5.09
N LYS A 70 9.97 -14.21 4.56
CA LYS A 70 10.01 -13.40 3.32
C LYS A 70 9.59 -14.22 2.10
N ASN A 71 9.95 -15.50 2.03
CA ASN A 71 9.55 -16.39 0.94
C ASN A 71 8.05 -16.71 1.00
N ILE A 72 7.49 -16.99 2.19
CA ILE A 72 6.04 -17.18 2.38
C ILE A 72 5.24 -15.95 1.94
N LYS A 73 5.73 -14.73 2.24
CA LYS A 73 5.10 -13.48 1.79
C LYS A 73 5.17 -13.28 0.27
N LYS A 74 6.23 -13.78 -0.36
CA LYS A 74 6.46 -13.70 -1.81
C LYS A 74 5.62 -14.72 -2.57
N ASP A 75 5.40 -15.89 -2.00
CA ASP A 75 4.53 -16.93 -2.58
C ASP A 75 3.05 -16.57 -2.44
N LEU A 76 2.71 -15.72 -1.47
CA LEU A 76 1.37 -15.15 -1.28
C LEU A 76 1.22 -13.75 -1.90
N ASP A 77 2.09 -13.33 -2.84
CA ASP A 77 2.08 -11.97 -3.39
C ASP A 77 0.79 -11.68 -4.17
N PRO A 78 -0.19 -10.97 -3.57
CA PRO A 78 -1.49 -10.71 -4.19
C PRO A 78 -1.34 -9.81 -5.41
N THR A 79 -0.18 -9.15 -5.56
CA THR A 79 0.13 -8.27 -6.69
C THR A 79 0.19 -9.03 -8.01
N GLN A 80 0.59 -10.31 -8.03
CA GLN A 80 0.66 -11.11 -9.25
C GLN A 80 -0.73 -11.52 -9.75
N GLU A 81 -1.63 -11.85 -8.83
CA GLU A 81 -3.02 -12.21 -9.11
C GLU A 81 -3.79 -10.97 -9.60
N ILE A 82 -3.66 -9.85 -8.89
CA ILE A 82 -4.24 -8.55 -9.27
C ILE A 82 -3.74 -8.09 -10.65
N LYS A 83 -2.45 -8.28 -10.98
CA LYS A 83 -1.92 -7.91 -12.31
C LYS A 83 -2.57 -8.69 -13.45
N LYS A 84 -2.79 -10.00 -13.27
CA LYS A 84 -3.46 -10.84 -14.28
C LYS A 84 -4.91 -10.46 -14.46
N ASP A 85 -5.60 -10.16 -13.36
CA ASP A 85 -6.99 -9.71 -13.41
C ASP A 85 -7.11 -8.34 -14.11
N LEU A 86 -6.20 -7.41 -13.83
CA LEU A 86 -6.15 -6.10 -14.50
C LEU A 86 -5.85 -6.22 -16.00
N GLU A 87 -4.97 -7.12 -16.40
CA GLU A 87 -4.63 -7.36 -17.81
C GLU A 87 -5.85 -7.92 -18.57
N THR A 88 -6.57 -8.86 -17.96
CA THR A 88 -7.82 -9.43 -18.52
C THR A 88 -8.94 -8.38 -18.66
N ILE A 89 -9.08 -7.51 -17.65
CA ILE A 89 -10.06 -6.41 -17.70
C ILE A 89 -9.69 -5.40 -18.78
N LYS A 90 -8.40 -5.12 -18.98
CA LYS A 90 -7.93 -4.19 -20.00
C LYS A 90 -8.19 -4.72 -21.41
N ASP A 91 -7.88 -5.99 -21.68
CA ASP A 91 -8.15 -6.61 -22.97
C ASP A 91 -9.65 -6.63 -23.27
N THR A 92 -10.47 -6.92 -22.27
CA THR A 92 -11.93 -6.88 -22.38
C THR A 92 -12.41 -5.44 -22.69
N ALA A 93 -11.89 -4.45 -21.98
CA ALA A 93 -12.22 -3.04 -22.21
C ALA A 93 -11.82 -2.57 -23.62
N GLU A 94 -10.65 -2.98 -24.13
CA GLU A 94 -10.22 -2.65 -25.50
C GLU A 94 -11.14 -3.26 -26.57
N VAL A 95 -11.64 -4.49 -26.35
CA VAL A 95 -12.64 -5.13 -27.23
C VAL A 95 -13.97 -4.39 -27.19
N PHE A 96 -14.46 -4.04 -26.00
CA PHE A 96 -15.68 -3.25 -25.82
C PHE A 96 -15.57 -1.86 -26.44
N GLU A 97 -14.46 -1.15 -26.23
CA GLU A 97 -14.24 0.17 -26.85
C GLU A 97 -14.26 0.09 -28.37
N LYS A 98 -13.68 -0.98 -28.94
CA LYS A 98 -13.68 -1.22 -30.38
C LYS A 98 -15.10 -1.50 -30.91
N GLU A 99 -15.88 -2.31 -30.21
CA GLU A 99 -17.26 -2.62 -30.57
C GLU A 99 -18.19 -1.40 -30.46
N ILE A 100 -18.04 -0.58 -29.40
CA ILE A 100 -18.79 0.68 -29.24
C ILE A 100 -18.42 1.69 -30.33
N LYS A 101 -17.15 1.74 -30.75
CA LYS A 101 -16.68 2.63 -31.82
C LYS A 101 -17.22 2.22 -33.19
N ASP A 102 -17.31 0.93 -33.46
CA ASP A 102 -17.89 0.39 -34.69
C ASP A 102 -19.41 0.61 -34.74
N LEU A 103 -20.11 0.46 -33.61
CA LEU A 103 -21.56 0.74 -33.50
C LEU A 103 -21.88 2.24 -33.64
N SER A 104 -21.08 3.12 -33.04
CA SER A 104 -21.28 4.57 -33.13
C SER A 104 -21.00 5.15 -34.52
N SER A 105 -20.39 4.37 -35.42
CA SER A 105 -20.05 4.79 -36.78
C SER A 105 -21.14 4.43 -37.81
N ASN A 106 -22.12 3.58 -37.45
CA ASN A 106 -23.10 3.03 -38.40
C ASN A 106 -24.48 3.73 -38.38
N ASP A 107 -24.71 4.69 -37.47
CA ASP A 107 -25.97 5.46 -37.38
C ASP A 107 -25.98 6.77 -38.21
N GLN A 108 -24.92 7.06 -38.97
CA GLN A 108 -24.85 8.24 -39.86
C GLN A 108 -25.24 7.94 -41.33
N GLU A 109 -25.73 6.74 -41.66
CA GLU A 109 -26.12 6.37 -43.04
C GLU A 109 -27.61 5.97 -43.20
N LYS A 110 -28.50 6.47 -42.34
CA LYS A 110 -29.95 6.49 -42.63
C LYS A 110 -30.58 7.84 -42.30
N LYS A 111 -30.31 8.83 -43.13
CA LYS A 111 -31.22 9.95 -43.34
C LYS A 111 -31.33 10.29 -44.81
#